data_AF-A0A0S8ZPB6-F1
#
_entry.id   AF-A0A0S8ZPB6-F1
#
_cell.length_a   1.000
_cell.length_b   1.000
_cell.length_c   1.000
_cell.angle_alpha   90.00
_cell.angle_beta   90.00
_cell.angle_gamma   90.00
#
_symmetry.space_group_name_H-M   'P 1'
#
loop_
_entity.id
_entity.type
_entity.pdbx_description
1 polymer ?
#
loop_
_entity_poly.entity_id
_entity_poly.type
_entity_poly.pdbx_seq_one_letter_code
_entity_poly.pdbx_strand_id
1 'polypeptide(L)'
;MNDWQRMWVVVSLILAILIGWYAYLLLPTEWGITNNYDSRVEQLTRYLKESLEQENAYPGRGEYIASLREDIRKEKENLPLELAKLPKERREHVTFAFGIWLALSVGLYIAGWLVGWIYRGFRPKKA
;
A
#
# COMPACT_ATOMS: atom_id res chain seq x y z
N MET A 1 -20.46 9.42 -31.13
CA MET A 1 -20.09 8.41 -30.11
C MET A 1 -21.08 7.27 -30.23
N ASN A 2 -20.63 6.10 -30.64
CA ASN A 2 -21.52 4.95 -30.92
C ASN A 2 -21.95 4.29 -29.60
N ASP A 3 -23.11 3.62 -29.58
CA ASP A 3 -23.64 2.96 -28.37
C ASP A 3 -22.66 1.94 -27.76
N TRP A 4 -21.86 1.28 -28.62
CA TRP A 4 -20.75 0.42 -28.21
C TRP A 4 -19.70 1.16 -27.36
N GLN A 5 -19.31 2.37 -27.77
CA GLN A 5 -18.33 3.17 -27.02
C GLN A 5 -18.90 3.62 -25.67
N ARG A 6 -20.19 4.01 -25.64
CA ARG A 6 -20.88 4.41 -24.41
C ARG A 6 -20.91 3.28 -23.38
N MET A 7 -21.20 2.05 -23.81
CA MET A 7 -21.20 0.88 -22.94
C MET A 7 -19.82 0.60 -22.36
N TRP A 8 -18.76 0.66 -23.17
CA TRP A 8 -17.39 0.42 -22.70
C TRP A 8 -16.88 1.48 -21.72
N VAL A 9 -17.29 2.73 -21.90
CA VAL A 9 -16.99 3.79 -20.91
C VAL A 9 -17.60 3.43 -19.56
N VAL A 10 -18.86 2.97 -19.52
CA VAL A 10 -19.52 2.56 -18.27
C VAL A 10 -18.82 1.36 -17.63
N VAL A 11 -18.46 0.34 -18.41
CA VAL A 11 -17.74 -0.84 -17.92
C VAL A 11 -16.36 -0.46 -17.36
N SER A 12 -15.61 0.39 -18.06
CA SER A 12 -14.30 0.88 -17.61
C SER A 12 -14.41 1.72 -16.33
N LEU A 13 -15.47 2.52 -16.19
CA LEU A 13 -15.75 3.31 -15.00
C LEU A 13 -16.05 2.41 -13.79
N ILE A 14 -16.87 1.37 -13.96
CA ILE A 14 -17.15 0.40 -12.90
C ILE A 14 -15.87 -0.32 -12.47
N LEU A 15 -15.05 -0.74 -13.42
CA LEU A 15 -13.73 -1.32 -13.15
C LEU A 15 -12.81 -0.36 -12.39
N ALA A 16 -12.81 0.93 -12.75
CA ALA A 16 -12.03 1.95 -12.06
C ALA A 16 -12.46 2.07 -10.59
N ILE A 17 -13.78 2.08 -10.33
CA ILE A 17 -14.32 2.17 -8.98
C ILE A 17 -13.93 0.96 -8.15
N LEU A 18 -14.04 -0.26 -8.70
CA LEU A 18 -13.69 -1.50 -8.00
C LEU A 18 -12.19 -1.56 -7.67
N ILE A 19 -11.34 -1.23 -8.64
CA ILE A 19 -9.88 -1.24 -8.45
C ILE A 19 -9.46 -0.12 -7.50
N GLY A 20 -10.06 1.06 -7.63
CA GLY A 20 -9.82 2.19 -6.72
C GLY A 20 -10.23 1.85 -5.28
N TRP A 21 -11.39 1.22 -5.09
CA TRP A 21 -11.83 0.72 -3.79
C TRP A 21 -10.85 -0.30 -3.21
N TYR A 22 -10.43 -1.29 -4.00
CA TYR A 22 -9.48 -2.29 -3.55
C TYR A 22 -8.10 -1.69 -3.21
N ALA A 23 -7.61 -0.76 -4.03
CA ALA A 23 -6.37 -0.04 -3.78
C ALA A 23 -6.45 0.80 -2.50
N TYR A 24 -7.61 1.42 -2.22
CA TYR A 24 -7.84 2.18 -1.00
C TYR A 24 -7.70 1.30 0.26
N LEU A 25 -8.23 0.07 0.22
CA LEU A 25 -8.12 -0.86 1.35
C LEU A 25 -6.67 -1.30 1.64
N LEU A 26 -5.78 -1.25 0.64
CA LEU A 26 -4.39 -1.67 0.75
C LEU A 26 -3.42 -0.51 1.02
N LEU A 27 -3.89 0.73 1.04
CA LEU A 27 -3.02 1.89 1.20
C LEU A 27 -2.34 1.86 2.59
N PRO A 28 -1.00 2.02 2.64
CA PRO A 28 -0.31 2.17 3.90
C PRO A 28 -0.74 3.46 4.60
N THR A 29 -1.24 3.31 5.83
CA THR A 29 -1.72 4.41 6.66
C THR A 29 -0.64 4.82 7.67
N GLU A 30 -0.59 6.12 7.98
CA GLU A 30 0.31 6.66 9.01
C GLU A 30 0.08 5.99 10.37
N TRP A 31 -1.18 5.69 10.67
CA TRP A 31 -1.60 5.06 11.91
C TRP A 31 -0.87 3.73 12.19
N GLY A 32 -0.65 2.90 11.18
CA GLY A 32 0.05 1.63 11.35
C GLY A 32 1.53 1.81 11.71
N ILE A 33 2.20 2.80 11.12
CA ILE A 33 3.62 3.10 11.39
C ILE A 33 3.77 3.73 12.77
N THR A 34 2.94 4.73 13.10
CA THR A 34 3.03 5.41 14.39
C THR A 34 2.66 4.48 15.55
N ASN A 35 1.63 3.64 15.41
CA ASN A 35 1.23 2.73 16.49
C ASN A 35 2.29 1.63 16.74
N ASN A 36 2.94 1.14 15.68
CA ASN A 36 4.04 0.18 15.82
C ASN A 36 5.29 0.83 16.43
N TYR A 37 5.60 2.07 16.05
CA TYR A 37 6.66 2.88 16.65
C TYR A 37 6.40 3.11 18.16
N ASP A 38 5.22 3.58 18.52
CA ASP A 38 4.85 3.89 19.90
C ASP A 38 4.98 2.64 20.78
N SER A 39 4.47 1.50 20.30
CA SER A 39 4.56 0.21 21.02
C SER A 39 6.01 -0.25 21.25
N ARG A 40 6.90 -0.04 20.26
CA ARG A 40 8.31 -0.43 20.34
C ARG A 40 9.10 0.46 21.28
N VAL A 41 8.92 1.78 21.16
CA VAL A 41 9.57 2.76 22.03
C VAL A 41 9.08 2.62 23.46
N GLU A 42 7.80 2.34 23.68
CA GLU A 42 7.26 2.08 25.01
C GLU A 42 7.92 0.86 25.67
N GLN A 43 8.06 -0.26 24.94
CA GLN A 43 8.75 -1.45 25.44
C GLN A 43 10.22 -1.18 25.77
N LEU A 44 10.96 -0.55 24.86
CA LEU A 44 12.37 -0.20 25.07
C LEU A 44 12.54 0.75 26.27
N THR A 45 11.64 1.72 26.41
CA THR A 45 11.64 2.67 27.52
C THR A 45 11.37 1.96 28.85
N ARG A 46 10.46 0.97 28.86
CA ARG A 46 10.20 0.13 30.03
C ARG A 46 11.43 -0.67 30.42
N TYR A 47 12.08 -1.34 29.47
CA TYR A 47 13.31 -2.10 29.73
C TYR A 47 14.46 -1.20 30.21
N LEU A 48 14.58 0.01 29.66
CA LEU A 48 15.57 0.98 30.11
C LEU A 48 15.31 1.39 31.56
N LYS A 49 14.05 1.65 31.92
CA LYS A 49 13.67 2.00 33.29
C LYS A 49 13.97 0.87 34.28
N GLU A 50 13.54 -0.35 33.96
CA GLU A 50 13.81 -1.54 34.79
C GLU A 50 15.32 -1.78 34.94
N SER A 51 16.09 -1.61 33.87
CA SER A 51 17.54 -1.78 33.89
C SER A 51 18.24 -0.72 34.73
N LEU A 52 17.77 0.53 34.69
CA LEU A 52 18.27 1.61 35.54
C LEU A 52 17.98 1.37 37.02
N GLU A 53 16.76 0.90 37.35
CA GLU A 53 16.40 0.52 38.71
C GLU A 53 17.28 -0.63 39.23
N GLN A 54 17.56 -1.62 38.37
CA GLN A 54 18.43 -2.75 38.72
C GLN A 54 19.91 -2.37 38.81
N GLU A 55 20.40 -1.43 37.99
CA GLU A 55 21.77 -0.90 38.07
C GLU A 55 21.99 -0.12 39.37
N ASN A 56 20.99 0.66 39.80
CA ASN A 56 21.03 1.39 41.08
C ASN A 56 21.09 0.43 42.28
N ALA A 57 20.53 -0.77 42.15
CA ALA A 57 20.57 -1.80 43.20
C ALA A 57 21.83 -2.69 43.12
N TYR A 58 22.30 -3.02 41.91
CA TYR A 58 23.45 -3.88 41.63
C TYR A 58 24.18 -3.41 40.37
N PRO A 59 25.32 -2.70 40.51
CA PRO A 59 26.02 -2.11 39.36
C PRO A 59 26.69 -3.19 38.48
N GLY A 60 26.60 -3.04 37.15
CA GLY A 60 27.23 -3.96 36.19
C GLY A 60 26.56 -4.06 34.81
N ARG A 61 25.53 -3.27 34.53
CA ARG A 61 24.71 -3.32 33.29
C ARG A 61 24.82 -2.05 32.45
N GLY A 62 25.81 -1.19 32.70
CA GLY A 62 26.02 0.05 31.95
C GLY A 62 26.03 -0.14 30.43
N GLU A 63 26.61 -1.24 29.93
CA GLU A 63 26.66 -1.56 28.49
C GLU A 63 25.26 -1.88 27.91
N TYR A 64 24.42 -2.62 28.64
CA TYR A 64 23.04 -2.92 28.23
C TYR A 64 22.13 -1.68 28.29
N ILE A 65 22.31 -0.82 29.29
CA ILE A 65 21.59 0.47 29.37
C ILE A 65 22.00 1.36 28.19
N ALA A 66 23.29 1.39 27.84
CA ALA A 66 23.79 2.12 26.68
C ALA A 66 23.19 1.59 25.36
N SER A 67 23.09 0.26 25.19
CA SER A 67 22.46 -0.33 24.00
C SER A 67 20.97 0.01 23.91
N LEU A 68 20.22 -0.04 25.02
CA LEU A 68 18.80 0.33 25.03
C LEU A 68 18.58 1.81 24.67
N ARG A 69 19.41 2.72 25.17
CA ARG A 69 19.35 4.15 24.78
C ARG A 69 19.66 4.33 23.30
N GLU A 70 20.61 3.56 22.79
CA GLU A 70 20.98 3.59 21.37
C GLU A 70 19.84 3.10 20.49
N ASP A 71 19.17 2.03 20.87
CA ASP A 71 18.04 1.47 20.13
C ASP A 71 16.85 2.44 20.13
N ILE A 72 16.54 3.10 21.26
CA ILE A 72 15.52 4.16 21.31
C ILE A 72 15.90 5.33 20.40
N ARG A 73 17.18 5.73 20.40
CA ARG A 73 17.68 6.80 19.53
C ARG A 73 17.51 6.45 18.06
N LYS A 74 17.93 5.25 17.66
CA LYS A 74 17.78 4.75 16.28
C LYS A 74 16.33 4.71 15.86
N GLU A 75 15.43 4.20 16.69
CA GLU A 75 14.00 4.14 16.38
C GLU A 75 13.45 5.57 16.14
N LYS A 76 13.83 6.53 16.98
CA LYS A 76 13.44 7.95 16.84
C LYS A 76 14.00 8.61 15.58
N GLU A 77 15.21 8.25 15.16
CA GLU A 77 15.82 8.74 13.91
C GLU A 77 15.18 8.08 12.67
N ASN A 78 14.76 6.82 12.78
CA ASN A 78 14.13 6.08 11.69
C ASN A 78 12.68 6.49 11.44
N LEU A 79 11.91 6.87 12.47
CA LEU A 79 10.52 7.28 12.32
C LEU A 79 10.29 8.37 11.25
N PRO A 80 10.99 9.54 11.27
CA PRO A 80 10.79 10.55 10.23
C PRO A 80 11.20 10.04 8.84
N LEU A 81 12.15 9.11 8.74
CA LEU A 81 12.54 8.49 7.46
C LEU A 81 11.46 7.55 6.93
N GLU A 82 10.81 6.77 7.79
CA GLU A 82 9.69 5.91 7.42
C GLU A 82 8.46 6.75 7.03
N LEU A 83 8.14 7.78 7.81
CA LEU A 83 7.07 8.72 7.49
C LEU A 83 7.34 9.48 6.18
N ALA A 84 8.60 9.83 5.90
CA ALA A 84 8.98 10.47 4.64
C ALA A 84 8.88 9.54 3.41
N LYS A 85 8.92 8.22 3.60
CA LYS A 85 8.72 7.24 2.51
C LYS A 85 7.26 7.02 2.17
N LEU A 86 6.34 7.24 3.11
CA LEU A 86 4.90 7.03 2.92
C LEU A 86 4.33 7.70 1.66
N PRO A 87 4.61 8.98 1.34
CA PRO A 87 4.09 9.59 0.13
C PRO A 87 4.56 8.88 -1.15
N LYS A 88 5.80 8.37 -1.14
CA LYS A 88 6.38 7.63 -2.27
C LYS A 88 5.70 6.27 -2.42
N GLU A 89 5.55 5.52 -1.34
CA GLU A 89 4.87 4.22 -1.35
C GLU A 89 3.40 4.33 -1.74
N ARG A 90 2.68 5.34 -1.23
CA ARG A 90 1.29 5.60 -1.65
C ARG A 90 1.19 5.91 -3.14
N ARG A 91 2.11 6.74 -3.68
CA ARG A 91 2.16 7.03 -5.12
C ARG A 91 2.44 5.77 -5.94
N GLU A 92 3.35 4.93 -5.48
CA GLU A 92 3.69 3.67 -6.15
C GLU A 92 2.49 2.72 -6.20
N HIS A 93 1.78 2.55 -5.08
CA HIS A 93 0.54 1.77 -5.03
C HIS A 93 -0.54 2.32 -5.97
N VAL A 94 -0.78 3.63 -5.97
CA VAL A 94 -1.76 4.25 -6.87
C VAL A 94 -1.36 4.07 -8.33
N THR A 95 -0.06 4.25 -8.65
CA THR A 95 0.46 4.09 -10.02
C THR A 95 0.31 2.65 -10.50
N PHE A 96 0.62 1.68 -9.64
CA PHE A 96 0.45 0.27 -9.94
C PHE A 96 -1.02 -0.11 -10.15
N ALA A 97 -1.92 0.35 -9.25
CA ALA A 97 -3.35 0.14 -9.37
C ALA A 97 -3.92 0.75 -10.67
N PHE A 98 -3.48 1.96 -11.03
CA PHE A 98 -3.84 2.60 -12.29
C PHE A 98 -3.34 1.79 -13.50
N GLY A 99 -2.12 1.27 -13.43
CA GLY A 99 -1.55 0.39 -14.46
C GLY A 99 -2.38 -0.87 -14.68
N ILE A 100 -2.80 -1.55 -13.60
CA ILE A 100 -3.68 -2.72 -13.67
C ILE A 100 -5.03 -2.35 -14.29
N TRP A 101 -5.64 -1.25 -13.83
CA TRP A 101 -6.92 -0.80 -14.38
C TRP A 101 -6.84 -0.52 -15.88
N LEU A 102 -5.79 0.18 -16.32
CA LEU A 102 -5.59 0.51 -17.72
C LEU A 102 -5.33 -0.75 -18.55
N ALA A 103 -4.48 -1.67 -18.06
CA ALA A 103 -4.20 -2.93 -18.73
C ALA A 103 -5.45 -3.80 -18.90
N LEU A 104 -6.26 -3.92 -17.84
CA LEU A 104 -7.52 -4.67 -17.89
C LEU A 104 -8.55 -4.00 -18.81
N SER A 105 -8.66 -2.67 -18.75
CA SER A 105 -9.59 -1.92 -19.62
C SER A 105 -9.25 -2.09 -21.09
N VAL A 106 -7.98 -1.96 -21.45
CA VAL A 106 -7.52 -2.14 -22.84
C VAL A 106 -7.67 -3.60 -23.28
N GLY A 107 -7.26 -4.55 -22.45
CA GLY A 107 -7.37 -5.98 -22.75
C GLY A 107 -8.81 -6.43 -22.99
N LEU A 108 -9.74 -6.02 -22.12
CA LEU A 108 -11.16 -6.31 -22.27
C LEU A 108 -11.76 -5.65 -23.51
N TYR A 109 -11.39 -4.40 -23.80
CA TYR A 109 -11.86 -3.71 -24.99
C TYR A 109 -11.44 -4.45 -26.28
N ILE A 110 -10.17 -4.87 -26.37
CA ILE A 110 -9.66 -5.64 -27.52
C ILE A 110 -10.38 -6.99 -27.61
N ALA A 111 -10.56 -7.70 -26.50
CA ALA A 111 -11.26 -8.98 -26.47
C ALA A 111 -12.72 -8.83 -26.97
N GLY A 112 -13.45 -7.85 -26.45
CA GLY A 112 -14.82 -7.57 -26.89
C GLY A 112 -14.92 -7.16 -28.36
N TRP A 113 -13.94 -6.39 -28.85
CA TRP A 113 -13.84 -6.05 -30.26
C TRP A 113 -13.59 -7.27 -31.14
N LEU A 114 -12.67 -8.16 -30.75
CA LEU A 114 -12.37 -9.41 -31.46
C LEU A 114 -13.59 -10.33 -31.50
N VAL A 115 -14.29 -10.52 -30.38
CA VAL A 115 -15.52 -11.32 -30.34
C VAL A 115 -16.57 -10.76 -31.30
N GLY A 116 -16.76 -9.44 -31.31
CA GLY A 116 -17.68 -8.78 -32.24
C GLY A 116 -17.25 -8.92 -33.71
N TRP A 117 -15.95 -8.91 -33.99
CA TRP A 117 -15.40 -9.11 -35.33
C TRP A 117 -15.60 -10.56 -35.82
N ILE A 118 -15.27 -11.55 -34.99
CA ILE A 118 -15.49 -12.97 -35.25
C ILE A 118 -16.99 -13.22 -35.51
N TYR A 119 -17.87 -12.76 -34.62
CA TYR A 119 -19.31 -12.94 -34.77
C TYR A 119 -19.85 -12.33 -36.06
N ARG A 120 -19.37 -11.14 -36.46
CA ARG A 120 -19.76 -10.53 -37.76
C ARG A 120 -19.22 -11.31 -38.95
N GLY A 121 -18.01 -11.86 -38.87
CA GLY A 121 -17.40 -12.66 -39.93
C GLY A 121 -18.15 -13.96 -40.23
N PHE A 122 -18.75 -14.57 -39.21
CA PHE A 122 -19.53 -15.81 -39.35
C PHE A 122 -21.03 -15.58 -39.56
N ARG A 123 -21.50 -14.33 -39.64
CA ARG A 123 -22.92 -14.05 -39.84
C ARG A 123 -23.30 -14.31 -41.30
N PRO A 124 -24.19 -15.27 -41.61
CA PRO A 124 -24.63 -15.49 -42.99
C PRO A 124 -25.32 -14.21 -43.49
N LYS A 125 -24.94 -13.74 -44.68
CA LYS A 125 -25.66 -12.66 -45.35
C LYS A 125 -27.09 -13.14 -45.55
N LYS A 126 -28.06 -12.45 -44.96
CA LYS A 126 -29.48 -12.72 -45.25
C LYS A 126 -29.66 -12.57 -46.76
N ALA A 127 -30.00 -13.66 -47.43
CA ALA A 127 -30.42 -13.70 -48.82
C ALA A 127 -31.76 -12.97 -48.99
#